data_AF-A0A8J7ITE1-F1
#
_entry.id   AF-A0A8J7ITE1-F1
#
_cell.length_a   1.000
_cell.length_b   1.000
_cell.length_c   1.000
_cell.angle_alpha   90.00
_cell.angle_beta   90.00
_cell.angle_gamma   90.00
#
_symmetry.space_group_name_H-M   'P 1'
#
loop_
_entity.id
_entity.type
_entity.pdbx_description
1 polymer ?
#
loop_
_entity_poly.entity_id
_entity_poly.type
_entity_poly.pdbx_seq_one_letter_code
_entity_poly.pdbx_strand_id
1 'polypeptide(L)'
;MRKHYNLEFKDFEDIEDIIRKLEDPDLKLPEQLKRNLIILARQARYRVTSAEFKIRNFEKEIAYWFDESMNRASGVYTRNAKGFALLIGFFVAVCANADTLNMINRLNTEPILRSAVNDVAQRVVEEKENCNDRQCLEDLGLDETLSLPVGWDFSSSRYPKLHKQQSNIFLVILGWIFTAIALSMGAPFWFDLLNRFVNVRNTGKKPKTMVEQDEEE
;
A
#
# COMPACT_ATOMS: atom_id res chain seq x y z
N MET A 1 -27.02 5.54 -27.65
CA MET A 1 -28.48 5.38 -27.52
C MET A 1 -28.79 4.03 -26.89
N ARG A 2 -28.76 3.94 -25.56
CA ARG A 2 -29.07 2.72 -24.80
C ARG A 2 -30.40 2.98 -24.10
N LYS A 3 -31.50 2.41 -24.62
CA LYS A 3 -32.76 2.41 -23.87
C LYS A 3 -32.51 1.58 -22.62
N HIS A 4 -32.42 2.26 -21.47
CA HIS A 4 -32.56 1.62 -20.18
C HIS A 4 -34.01 1.11 -20.12
N TYR A 5 -34.21 -0.15 -20.50
CA TYR A 5 -35.43 -0.87 -20.17
C TYR A 5 -35.34 -1.20 -18.68
N ASN A 6 -35.64 -0.20 -17.85
CA ASN A 6 -36.08 -0.43 -16.49
C ASN A 6 -37.41 -1.16 -16.62
N LEU A 7 -37.36 -2.49 -16.70
CA LEU A 7 -38.45 -3.37 -16.24
C LEU A 7 -38.51 -3.17 -14.72
N GLU A 8 -38.90 -1.97 -14.29
CA GLU A 8 -39.09 -1.62 -12.89
C GLU A 8 -40.52 -2.02 -12.51
N PHE A 9 -40.67 -2.33 -11.22
CA PHE A 9 -41.86 -2.49 -10.38
C PHE A 9 -43.25 -2.16 -10.98
N LYS A 10 -43.33 -1.14 -11.82
CA LYS A 10 -44.48 -0.74 -12.62
C LYS A 10 -45.10 -1.88 -13.45
N ASP A 11 -44.30 -2.67 -14.17
CA ASP A 11 -44.84 -3.79 -14.98
C ASP A 11 -45.43 -4.90 -14.08
N PHE A 12 -44.95 -5.02 -12.83
CA PHE A 12 -45.44 -5.97 -11.85
C PHE A 12 -46.77 -5.49 -11.23
N GLU A 13 -46.84 -4.21 -10.88
CA GLU A 13 -48.04 -3.54 -10.38
C GLU A 13 -49.15 -3.55 -11.44
N ASP A 14 -48.79 -3.33 -12.71
CA ASP A 14 -49.71 -3.38 -13.85
C ASP A 14 -50.33 -4.77 -14.04
N ILE A 15 -49.56 -5.86 -13.88
CA ILE A 15 -50.11 -7.23 -14.01
C ILE A 15 -50.98 -7.60 -12.79
N GLU A 16 -50.60 -7.17 -11.58
CA GLU A 16 -51.38 -7.38 -10.36
C GLU A 16 -52.74 -6.65 -10.45
N ASP A 17 -52.74 -5.42 -10.98
CA ASP A 17 -53.94 -4.63 -11.20
C ASP A 17 -54.82 -5.19 -12.33
N ILE A 18 -54.23 -5.76 -13.38
CA ILE A 18 -54.98 -6.48 -14.42
C ILE A 18 -55.66 -7.72 -13.82
N ILE A 19 -54.95 -8.49 -12.98
CA ILE A 19 -55.53 -9.66 -12.31
C ILE A 19 -56.70 -9.23 -11.40
N ARG A 20 -56.54 -8.16 -10.62
CA ARG A 20 -57.59 -7.59 -9.75
C ARG A 20 -58.82 -7.15 -10.55
N LYS A 21 -58.62 -6.41 -11.65
CA LYS A 21 -59.72 -5.97 -12.53
C LYS A 21 -60.42 -7.15 -13.19
N LEU A 22 -59.69 -8.21 -13.54
CA LEU A 22 -60.27 -9.43 -14.10
C LEU A 22 -61.06 -10.22 -13.05
N GLU A 23 -60.71 -10.16 -11.77
CA GLU A 23 -61.44 -10.81 -10.67
C GLU A 23 -62.73 -10.09 -10.28
N ASP A 24 -62.90 -8.82 -10.65
CA ASP A 24 -64.09 -7.98 -10.37
C ASP A 24 -65.42 -8.67 -10.81
N PRO A 25 -66.42 -8.81 -9.91
CA PRO A 25 -67.73 -9.40 -10.22
C PRO A 25 -68.60 -8.54 -11.15
N ASP A 26 -68.38 -7.23 -11.22
CA ASP A 26 -69.18 -6.32 -12.08
C ASP A 26 -68.70 -6.29 -13.54
N LEU A 27 -67.59 -6.98 -13.84
CA LEU A 27 -67.02 -7.07 -15.17
C LEU A 27 -67.82 -8.04 -16.05
N LYS A 28 -68.56 -7.50 -17.03
CA LYS A 28 -69.38 -8.25 -18.00
C LYS A 28 -68.53 -9.00 -19.04
N LEU A 29 -67.78 -10.01 -18.61
CA LEU A 29 -67.01 -10.91 -19.49
C LEU A 29 -67.49 -12.36 -19.36
N PRO A 30 -67.39 -13.18 -20.43
CA PRO A 30 -67.65 -14.61 -20.35
C PRO A 30 -66.67 -15.32 -19.40
N GLU A 31 -67.21 -16.19 -18.54
CA GLU A 31 -66.46 -16.91 -17.49
C GLU A 31 -65.23 -17.68 -17.99
N GLN A 32 -65.32 -18.31 -19.17
CA GLN A 32 -64.18 -19.00 -19.79
C GLN A 32 -63.03 -18.04 -20.16
N LEU A 33 -63.35 -16.84 -20.64
CA LEU A 33 -62.33 -15.86 -21.04
C LEU A 33 -61.62 -15.28 -19.82
N LYS A 34 -62.37 -14.98 -18.75
CA LYS A 34 -61.85 -14.52 -17.46
C LYS A 34 -60.82 -15.50 -16.88
N ARG A 35 -61.14 -16.80 -16.84
CA ARG A 35 -60.21 -17.84 -16.36
C ARG A 35 -58.93 -17.93 -17.19
N ASN A 36 -59.04 -17.92 -18.52
CA ASN A 36 -57.87 -18.03 -19.39
C ASN A 36 -56.95 -16.80 -19.26
N LEU A 37 -57.52 -15.59 -19.20
CA LEU A 37 -56.75 -14.36 -19.03
C LEU A 37 -56.02 -14.31 -17.68
N ILE A 38 -56.66 -14.76 -16.59
CA ILE A 38 -56.02 -14.85 -15.28
C ILE A 38 -54.83 -15.82 -15.29
N ILE A 39 -54.97 -16.98 -15.94
CA ILE A 39 -53.87 -17.96 -16.07
C ILE A 39 -52.69 -17.36 -16.85
N LEU A 40 -52.97 -16.70 -17.98
CA LEU A 40 -51.95 -16.05 -18.79
C LEU A 40 -51.26 -14.91 -18.05
N ALA A 41 -52.01 -14.09 -17.32
CA ALA A 41 -51.46 -13.00 -16.50
C ALA A 41 -50.54 -13.53 -15.40
N ARG A 42 -50.94 -14.60 -14.68
CA ARG A 42 -50.10 -15.25 -13.67
C ARG A 42 -48.83 -15.87 -14.28
N GLN A 43 -48.94 -16.47 -15.45
CA GLN A 43 -47.78 -17.04 -16.17
C GLN A 43 -46.82 -15.94 -16.62
N ALA A 44 -47.33 -14.82 -17.15
CA ALA A 44 -46.54 -13.66 -17.53
C ALA A 44 -45.79 -13.09 -16.33
N ARG A 45 -46.48 -12.91 -15.19
CA ARG A 45 -45.87 -12.46 -13.92
C ARG A 45 -44.72 -13.37 -13.48
N TYR A 46 -44.93 -14.68 -13.48
CA TYR A 46 -43.89 -15.64 -13.10
C TYR A 46 -42.66 -15.56 -14.00
N ARG A 47 -42.85 -15.33 -15.31
CA ARG A 47 -41.74 -15.16 -16.26
C ARG A 47 -40.94 -13.89 -15.98
N VAL A 48 -41.61 -12.79 -15.65
CA VAL A 48 -40.94 -11.53 -15.29
C VAL A 48 -40.14 -11.68 -13.99
N THR A 49 -40.75 -12.21 -12.91
CA THR A 49 -40.05 -12.38 -11.62
C THR A 49 -38.89 -13.38 -11.69
N SER A 50 -39.07 -14.48 -12.43
CA SER A 50 -38.00 -15.47 -12.61
C SER A 50 -36.85 -14.92 -13.47
N ALA A 51 -37.13 -14.04 -14.44
CA ALA A 51 -36.09 -13.36 -15.21
C ALA A 51 -35.28 -12.41 -14.33
N GLU A 52 -35.92 -11.58 -13.51
CA GLU A 52 -35.22 -10.70 -12.56
C GLU A 52 -34.37 -11.47 -11.55
N PHE A 53 -34.92 -12.55 -10.99
CA PHE A 53 -34.18 -13.41 -10.05
C PHE A 53 -32.92 -14.00 -10.70
N LYS A 54 -33.03 -14.48 -11.95
CA LYS A 54 -31.89 -15.00 -12.72
C LYS A 54 -30.84 -13.94 -13.00
N ILE A 55 -31.26 -12.73 -13.38
CA ILE A 55 -30.33 -11.62 -13.63
C ILE A 55 -29.58 -11.23 -12.35
N ARG A 56 -30.29 -11.10 -11.23
CA ARG A 56 -29.67 -10.81 -9.92
C ARG A 56 -28.72 -11.92 -9.46
N ASN A 57 -29.07 -13.19 -9.68
CA ASN A 57 -28.16 -14.28 -9.35
C ASN A 57 -26.94 -14.29 -10.27
N PHE A 58 -27.11 -14.02 -11.55
CA PHE A 58 -25.98 -13.91 -12.47
C PHE A 58 -25.03 -12.78 -12.08
N GLU A 59 -25.56 -11.62 -11.69
CA GLU A 59 -24.76 -10.51 -11.15
C GLU A 59 -23.97 -10.94 -9.90
N LYS A 60 -24.61 -11.62 -8.95
CA LYS A 60 -23.95 -12.16 -7.76
C LYS A 60 -22.84 -13.15 -8.09
N GLU A 61 -23.07 -14.04 -9.05
CA GLU A 61 -22.07 -15.01 -9.51
C GLU A 61 -20.88 -14.31 -10.16
N ILE A 62 -21.10 -13.25 -10.95
CA ILE A 62 -20.00 -12.43 -11.51
C ILE A 62 -19.22 -11.75 -10.40
N ALA A 63 -19.89 -11.13 -9.43
CA ALA A 63 -19.24 -10.47 -8.30
C ALA A 63 -18.38 -11.46 -7.52
N TYR A 64 -18.93 -12.63 -7.20
CA TYR A 64 -18.23 -13.70 -6.51
C TYR A 64 -17.02 -14.23 -7.31
N TRP A 65 -17.19 -14.50 -8.61
CA TRP A 65 -16.10 -14.95 -9.47
C TRP A 65 -14.98 -13.90 -9.57
N PHE A 66 -15.34 -12.61 -9.62
CA PHE A 66 -14.38 -11.52 -9.62
C PHE A 66 -13.59 -11.47 -8.32
N ASP A 67 -14.26 -11.54 -7.16
CA ASP A 67 -13.61 -11.54 -5.85
C ASP A 67 -12.66 -12.73 -5.69
N GLU A 68 -13.10 -13.92 -6.09
CA GLU A 68 -12.25 -15.12 -6.09
C GLU A 68 -11.04 -14.99 -7.01
N SER A 69 -11.23 -14.40 -8.20
CA SER A 69 -10.15 -14.16 -9.15
C SER A 69 -9.19 -13.08 -8.64
N MET A 70 -9.71 -12.03 -8.01
CA MET A 70 -8.93 -10.95 -7.40
C MET A 70 -8.12 -11.45 -6.20
N ASN A 71 -8.68 -12.32 -5.36
CA ASN A 71 -7.95 -12.93 -4.24
C ASN A 71 -6.74 -13.74 -4.71
N ARG A 72 -6.92 -14.55 -5.77
CA ARG A 72 -5.81 -15.31 -6.37
C ARG A 72 -4.78 -14.39 -7.03
N ALA A 73 -5.21 -13.40 -7.80
CA ALA A 73 -4.31 -12.46 -8.47
C ALA A 73 -3.53 -11.59 -7.48
N SER A 74 -4.20 -11.07 -6.45
CA SER A 74 -3.59 -10.25 -5.39
C SER A 74 -2.60 -11.03 -4.54
N GLY A 75 -2.87 -12.31 -4.26
CA GLY A 75 -1.92 -13.19 -3.57
C GLY A 75 -0.61 -13.37 -4.33
N VAL A 76 -0.70 -13.62 -5.65
CA VAL A 76 0.48 -13.71 -6.52
C VAL A 76 1.20 -12.36 -6.63
N TYR A 77 0.45 -11.27 -6.79
CA TYR A 77 1.03 -9.92 -6.87
C TYR A 77 1.78 -9.53 -5.60
N THR A 78 1.17 -9.69 -4.43
CA THR A 78 1.79 -9.31 -3.14
C THR A 78 3.03 -10.15 -2.82
N ARG A 79 3.05 -11.45 -3.18
CA ARG A 79 4.22 -12.29 -2.98
C ARG A 79 5.35 -11.94 -3.95
N ASN A 80 5.02 -11.70 -5.22
CA ASN A 80 6.02 -11.40 -6.25
C ASN A 80 6.55 -9.96 -6.13
N ALA A 81 5.71 -9.00 -5.75
CA ALA A 81 6.09 -7.59 -5.59
C ALA A 81 7.21 -7.40 -4.56
N LYS A 82 7.18 -8.14 -3.45
CA LYS A 82 8.27 -8.11 -2.46
C LYS A 82 9.60 -8.59 -3.04
N GLY A 83 9.57 -9.66 -3.84
CA GLY A 83 10.76 -10.17 -4.54
C GLY A 83 11.29 -9.18 -5.59
N PHE A 84 10.39 -8.58 -6.39
CA PHE A 84 10.74 -7.56 -7.37
C PHE A 84 11.30 -6.30 -6.71
N ALA A 85 10.73 -5.84 -5.59
CA ALA A 85 11.25 -4.70 -4.82
C ALA A 85 12.66 -4.97 -4.30
N LEU A 86 12.93 -6.19 -3.81
CA LEU A 86 14.26 -6.60 -3.38
C LEU A 86 15.26 -6.67 -4.55
N LEU A 87 14.83 -7.15 -5.71
CA LEU A 87 15.67 -7.18 -6.92
C LEU A 87 16.02 -5.76 -7.38
N ILE A 88 15.03 -4.87 -7.46
CA ILE A 88 15.26 -3.46 -7.83
C ILE A 88 16.20 -2.81 -6.80
N GLY A 89 15.96 -3.00 -5.50
CA GLY A 89 16.82 -2.49 -4.44
C GLY A 89 18.26 -3.00 -4.55
N PHE A 90 18.44 -4.29 -4.86
CA PHE A 90 19.75 -4.89 -5.10
C PHE A 90 20.43 -4.30 -6.32
N PHE A 91 19.71 -4.16 -7.43
CA PHE A 91 20.26 -3.58 -8.65
C PHE A 91 20.67 -2.11 -8.44
N VAL A 92 19.84 -1.32 -7.75
CA VAL A 92 20.17 0.06 -7.36
C VAL A 92 21.41 0.10 -6.47
N ALA A 93 21.52 -0.78 -5.47
CA ALA A 93 22.69 -0.86 -4.59
C ALA A 93 23.97 -1.19 -5.36
N VAL A 94 23.91 -2.15 -6.30
CA VAL A 94 25.04 -2.50 -7.18
C VAL A 94 25.38 -1.34 -8.11
N CYS A 95 24.41 -0.77 -8.82
CA CYS A 95 24.65 0.36 -9.73
C CYS A 95 25.25 1.58 -9.03
N ALA A 96 24.77 1.88 -7.81
CA ALA A 96 25.29 2.96 -6.99
C ALA A 96 26.56 2.59 -6.22
N ASN A 97 27.01 1.32 -6.25
CA ASN A 97 28.03 0.77 -5.35
C ASN A 97 27.80 1.21 -3.88
N ALA A 98 26.53 1.25 -3.49
CA ALA A 98 26.13 1.68 -2.15
C ALA A 98 26.25 0.46 -1.23
N ASP A 99 27.44 0.28 -0.65
CA ASP A 99 27.71 -0.74 0.36
C ASP A 99 27.64 -0.10 1.76
N THR A 100 26.57 -0.41 2.50
CA THR A 100 26.36 0.10 3.86
C THR A 100 27.49 -0.28 4.83
N LEU A 101 28.08 -1.48 4.72
CA LEU A 101 29.12 -1.93 5.63
C LEU A 101 30.47 -1.26 5.35
N ASN A 102 30.83 -1.13 4.07
CA ASN A 102 32.00 -0.38 3.67
C ASN A 102 31.85 1.12 4.02
N MET A 103 30.65 1.69 3.82
CA MET A 103 30.35 3.07 4.22
C MET A 103 30.52 3.28 5.74
N ILE A 104 29.97 2.38 6.57
CA ILE A 104 30.13 2.45 8.03
C ILE A 104 31.60 2.36 8.42
N ASN A 105 32.36 1.43 7.85
CA ASN A 105 33.78 1.29 8.18
C ASN A 105 34.58 2.54 7.80
N ARG A 106 34.33 3.13 6.62
CA ARG A 106 35.00 4.37 6.20
C ARG A 106 34.66 5.55 7.10
N LEU A 107 33.37 5.74 7.38
CA LEU A 107 32.92 6.77 8.31
C LEU A 107 33.40 6.53 9.74
N ASN A 108 33.68 5.29 10.15
CA ASN A 108 34.15 4.98 11.50
C ASN A 108 35.68 5.09 11.64
N THR A 109 36.43 4.78 10.59
CA THR A 109 37.89 4.75 10.65
C THR A 109 38.53 6.10 10.32
N GLU A 110 37.86 6.96 9.55
CA GLU A 110 38.46 8.23 9.08
C GLU A 110 37.94 9.44 9.89
N PRO A 111 38.75 10.03 10.80
CA PRO A 111 38.34 11.18 11.60
C PRO A 111 38.11 12.45 10.78
N ILE A 112 38.76 12.57 9.62
CA ILE A 112 38.64 13.73 8.72
C ILE A 112 37.27 13.76 8.04
N LEU A 113 36.79 12.60 7.56
CA LEU A 113 35.46 12.49 6.95
C LEU A 113 34.35 12.82 7.96
N ARG A 114 34.49 12.33 9.21
CA ARG A 114 33.54 12.65 10.28
C ARG A 114 33.49 14.13 10.60
N SER A 115 34.65 14.78 10.69
CA SER A 115 34.74 16.21 10.98
C SER A 115 34.10 17.03 9.87
N ALA A 116 34.31 16.67 8.60
CA ALA A 116 33.70 17.33 7.45
C ALA A 116 32.16 17.16 7.43
N VAL A 117 31.66 15.94 7.68
CA VAL A 117 30.21 15.68 7.79
C VAL A 117 29.60 16.48 8.94
N ASN A 118 30.27 16.53 10.09
CA ASN A 118 29.77 17.26 11.25
C ASN A 118 29.78 18.78 11.02
N ASP A 119 30.79 19.32 10.34
CA ASP A 119 30.85 20.76 9.99
C ASP A 119 29.70 21.15 9.06
N VAL A 120 29.45 20.34 8.02
CA VAL A 120 28.31 20.53 7.10
C VAL A 120 26.98 20.40 7.86
N ALA A 121 26.84 19.38 8.71
CA ALA A 121 25.62 19.19 9.49
C ALA A 121 25.37 20.35 10.47
N GLN A 122 26.43 20.91 11.07
CA GLN A 122 26.31 22.06 11.97
C GLN A 122 25.87 23.31 11.22
N ARG A 123 26.42 23.59 10.04
CA ARG A 123 25.97 24.70 9.18
C ARG A 123 24.51 24.55 8.78
N VAL A 124 24.06 23.36 8.41
CA VAL A 124 22.64 23.09 8.08
C VAL A 124 21.71 23.37 9.27
N VAL A 125 22.15 23.08 10.50
CA VAL A 125 21.34 23.31 11.71
C VAL A 125 21.33 24.78 12.11
N GLU A 126 22.45 25.49 11.97
CA GLU A 126 22.58 26.92 12.28
C GLU A 126 21.87 27.81 11.24
N GLU A 127 21.90 27.44 9.95
CA GLU A 127 21.28 28.17 8.83
C GLU A 127 19.77 27.88 8.68
N LYS A 128 19.23 26.95 9.48
CA LYS A 128 17.88 26.38 9.33
C LYS A 128 16.74 27.40 9.47
N GLU A 129 16.98 28.53 10.15
CA GLU A 129 15.97 29.58 10.38
C GLU A 129 15.75 30.46 9.12
N ASN A 130 16.70 30.52 8.18
CA ASN A 130 16.63 31.41 7.01
C ASN A 130 16.53 30.68 5.65
N CYS A 131 16.59 29.34 5.62
CA CYS A 131 16.63 28.58 4.37
C CYS A 131 15.26 28.01 3.96
N ASN A 132 14.51 28.77 3.16
CA ASN A 132 13.31 28.30 2.48
C ASN A 132 13.54 27.93 1.00
N ASP A 133 14.71 28.24 0.43
CA ASP A 133 14.99 28.10 -1.01
C ASP A 133 16.08 27.06 -1.32
N ARG A 134 15.99 26.47 -2.52
CA ARG A 134 16.99 25.56 -3.10
C ARG A 134 18.40 26.17 -3.18
N GLN A 135 18.49 27.50 -3.19
CA GLN A 135 19.73 28.26 -3.32
C GLN A 135 20.64 28.13 -2.09
N CYS A 136 20.06 27.92 -0.89
CA CYS A 136 20.83 27.68 0.33
C CYS A 136 21.55 26.32 0.33
N LEU A 137 20.96 25.30 -0.31
CA LEU A 137 21.57 23.97 -0.41
C LEU A 137 22.80 23.94 -1.33
N GLU A 138 22.88 24.88 -2.27
CA GLU A 138 24.01 25.06 -3.18
C GLU A 138 25.18 25.79 -2.48
N ASP A 139 24.88 26.78 -1.63
CA ASP A 139 25.86 27.54 -0.84
C ASP A 139 26.46 26.73 0.32
N LEU A 140 25.77 25.66 0.75
CA LEU A 140 26.27 24.69 1.73
C LEU A 140 27.42 23.81 1.19
N GLY A 141 27.85 23.98 -0.06
CA GLY A 141 29.12 23.43 -0.57
C GLY A 141 29.20 21.91 -0.58
N LEU A 142 28.06 21.23 -0.78
CA LEU A 142 27.96 19.76 -0.81
C LEU A 142 28.75 19.10 -1.97
N ASP A 143 29.23 19.88 -2.94
CA ASP A 143 29.78 19.36 -4.20
C ASP A 143 31.32 19.25 -4.21
N GLU A 144 32.06 20.10 -3.48
CA GLU A 144 33.55 20.11 -3.57
C GLU A 144 34.27 19.46 -2.37
N THR A 145 33.66 19.41 -1.19
CA THR A 145 34.38 18.98 0.04
C THR A 145 33.93 17.64 0.59
N LEU A 146 32.72 17.17 0.23
CA LEU A 146 32.15 15.96 0.79
C LEU A 146 32.11 14.84 -0.25
N SER A 147 33.26 14.23 -0.49
CA SER A 147 33.33 12.95 -1.21
C SER A 147 32.74 11.85 -0.34
N LEU A 148 31.43 11.59 -0.49
CA LEU A 148 30.75 10.51 0.19
C LEU A 148 31.30 9.16 -0.32
N PRO A 149 31.45 8.15 0.56
CA PRO A 149 31.94 6.83 0.19
C PRO A 149 30.85 5.98 -0.49
N VAL A 150 30.31 6.48 -1.60
CA VAL A 150 29.30 5.85 -2.47
C VAL A 150 29.72 6.02 -3.93
N GLY A 151 29.28 5.11 -4.81
CA GLY A 151 29.63 5.14 -6.23
C GLY A 151 30.77 4.20 -6.60
N TRP A 152 30.77 3.77 -7.87
CA TRP A 152 31.95 3.14 -8.45
C TRP A 152 33.02 4.21 -8.56
N ASP A 153 34.21 3.94 -8.03
CA ASP A 153 35.34 4.87 -8.05
C ASP A 153 35.80 5.10 -9.52
N PHE A 154 35.11 5.97 -10.23
CA PHE A 154 35.35 6.30 -11.64
C PHE A 154 36.21 7.55 -11.82
N SER A 155 36.65 8.16 -10.71
CA SER A 155 37.46 9.39 -10.69
C SER A 155 38.65 9.30 -9.73
N SER A 156 39.31 8.15 -9.67
CA SER A 156 40.61 8.02 -9.01
C SER A 156 41.76 8.48 -9.91
N SER A 157 41.86 9.80 -10.12
CA SER A 157 43.12 10.43 -10.58
C SER A 157 43.61 11.56 -9.67
N ARG A 158 42.93 11.86 -8.55
CA ARG A 158 43.35 12.93 -7.63
C ARG A 158 43.77 12.48 -6.22
N TYR A 159 43.63 11.21 -5.88
CA TYR A 159 44.17 10.67 -4.62
C TYR A 159 44.91 9.35 -4.88
N PRO A 160 46.20 9.38 -5.22
CA PRO A 160 46.98 8.16 -5.35
C PRO A 160 47.27 7.63 -3.94
N LYS A 161 46.74 6.44 -3.65
CA LYS A 161 47.03 5.58 -2.48
C LYS A 161 46.32 5.97 -1.18
N LEU A 162 45.02 5.68 -1.10
CA LEU A 162 44.38 5.39 0.19
C LEU A 162 43.86 3.95 0.20
N HIS A 163 44.55 3.16 1.00
CA HIS A 163 44.22 1.85 1.54
C HIS A 163 43.91 0.72 0.54
N LYS A 164 44.88 -0.19 0.39
CA LYS A 164 44.69 -1.56 -0.08
C LYS A 164 43.87 -2.31 0.98
N GLN A 165 42.61 -1.95 1.14
CA GLN A 165 41.68 -2.72 1.95
C GLN A 165 41.47 -4.04 1.24
N GLN A 166 41.88 -5.11 1.91
CA GLN A 166 41.69 -6.48 1.47
C GLN A 166 40.18 -6.69 1.32
N SER A 167 39.69 -6.43 0.10
CA SER A 167 38.29 -6.45 -0.24
C SER A 167 37.84 -7.89 -0.17
N ASN A 168 37.40 -8.31 1.02
CA ASN A 168 36.64 -9.53 1.14
C ASN A 168 35.38 -9.29 0.31
N ILE A 169 35.38 -9.83 -0.91
CA ILE A 169 34.26 -9.74 -1.85
C ILE A 169 32.95 -10.16 -1.16
N PHE A 170 33.05 -11.07 -0.20
CA PHE A 170 31.99 -11.48 0.69
C PHE A 170 31.38 -10.33 1.50
N LEU A 171 32.20 -9.46 2.12
CA LEU A 171 31.70 -8.31 2.88
C LEU A 171 31.01 -7.28 1.97
N VAL A 172 31.51 -7.10 0.75
CA VAL A 172 30.90 -6.19 -0.23
C VAL A 172 29.54 -6.70 -0.69
N ILE A 173 29.46 -7.98 -1.05
CA ILE A 173 28.20 -8.64 -1.42
C ILE A 173 27.21 -8.58 -0.24
N LEU A 174 27.68 -8.83 0.98
CA LEU A 174 26.86 -8.76 2.18
C LEU A 174 26.36 -7.33 2.44
N GLY A 175 27.21 -6.33 2.19
CA GLY A 175 26.85 -4.91 2.19
C GLY A 175 25.71 -4.58 1.22
N TRP A 176 25.84 -4.97 -0.04
CA TRP A 176 24.79 -4.77 -1.05
C TRP A 176 23.48 -5.47 -0.68
N ILE A 177 23.53 -6.66 -0.10
CA ILE A 177 22.33 -7.36 0.39
C ILE A 177 21.64 -6.54 1.49
N PHE A 178 22.40 -6.00 2.45
CA PHE A 178 21.84 -5.17 3.51
C PHE A 178 21.19 -3.89 2.96
N THR A 179 21.85 -3.21 2.02
CA THR A 179 21.32 -2.02 1.38
C THR A 179 20.06 -2.33 0.55
N ALA A 180 20.04 -3.45 -0.18
CA ALA A 180 18.88 -3.91 -0.94
C ALA A 180 17.67 -4.19 -0.05
N ILE A 181 17.90 -4.90 1.06
CA ILE A 181 16.85 -5.18 2.05
C ILE A 181 16.31 -3.87 2.61
N ALA A 182 17.19 -2.94 2.97
CA ALA A 182 16.79 -1.67 3.56
C ALA A 182 15.90 -0.83 2.63
N LEU A 183 16.22 -0.81 1.34
CA LEU A 183 15.41 -0.15 0.31
C LEU A 183 14.08 -0.88 0.07
N SER A 184 14.07 -2.22 0.15
CA SER A 184 12.89 -3.02 -0.18
C SER A 184 11.76 -3.00 0.86
N MET A 185 12.05 -2.68 2.14
CA MET A 185 11.06 -2.73 3.22
C MET A 185 10.14 -1.50 3.30
N GLY A 186 10.51 -0.39 2.67
CA GLY A 186 9.72 0.85 2.62
C GLY A 186 9.60 1.59 3.95
N ALA A 187 9.00 2.78 3.91
CA ALA A 187 8.87 3.67 5.08
C ALA A 187 8.05 3.08 6.26
N PRO A 188 6.92 2.36 6.05
CA PRO A 188 6.13 1.83 7.15
C PRO A 188 6.91 0.88 8.06
N PHE A 189 7.77 0.03 7.48
CA PHE A 189 8.62 -0.86 8.27
C PHE A 189 9.58 -0.11 9.19
N TRP A 190 10.29 0.88 8.65
CA TRP A 190 11.28 1.65 9.42
C TRP A 190 10.61 2.49 10.51
N PHE A 191 9.42 3.04 10.22
CA PHE A 191 8.61 3.75 11.21
C PHE A 191 8.17 2.82 12.35
N ASP A 192 7.66 1.63 12.02
CA ASP A 192 7.25 0.64 13.03
C ASP A 192 8.43 0.17 13.88
N LEU A 193 9.60 -0.02 13.27
CA LEU A 193 10.82 -0.42 14.00
C LEU A 193 11.25 0.67 14.99
N LEU A 194 11.25 1.94 14.56
CA LEU A 194 11.59 3.07 15.43
C LEU A 194 10.59 3.22 16.58
N ASN A 195 9.29 3.13 16.30
CA ASN A 195 8.25 3.20 17.34
C ASN A 195 8.44 2.09 18.38
N ARG A 196 8.77 0.87 17.96
CA ARG A 196 9.06 -0.23 18.90
C ARG A 196 10.27 0.07 19.77
N PHE A 197 11.35 0.58 19.19
CA PHE A 197 12.58 0.89 19.94
C PHE A 197 12.36 2.03 20.96
N VAL A 198 11.66 3.09 20.57
CA VAL A 198 11.33 4.22 21.45
C VAL A 198 10.37 3.79 22.57
N ASN A 199 9.36 2.97 22.25
CA ASN A 199 8.39 2.48 23.24
C ASN A 199 8.99 1.46 24.21
N VAL A 200 9.97 0.64 23.78
CA VAL A 200 10.71 -0.29 24.68
C VAL A 200 11.47 0.45 25.78
N ARG A 201 11.90 1.69 25.52
CA ARG A 201 12.51 2.55 26.56
C ARG A 201 11.47 3.16 27.51
N ASN A 202 10.19 3.17 27.13
CA ASN A 202 9.06 3.69 27.92
C ASN A 202 8.25 2.61 28.65
N THR A 203 8.64 1.33 28.64
CA THR A 203 8.00 0.28 29.46
C THR A 203 8.48 0.29 30.92
N GLY A 204 8.53 1.47 31.53
CA GLY A 204 8.52 1.56 33.00
C GLY A 204 7.12 1.16 33.48
N LYS A 205 7.02 0.17 34.37
CA LYS A 205 5.75 -0.17 35.02
C LYS A 205 5.15 1.13 35.58
N LYS A 206 3.94 1.50 35.14
CA LYS A 206 3.18 2.54 35.86
C LYS A 206 3.12 2.09 37.32
N PRO A 207 3.51 2.94 38.29
CA PRO A 207 3.42 2.57 39.70
C PRO A 207 1.96 2.21 39.98
N LYS A 208 1.76 1.13 40.72
CA LYS A 208 0.45 0.78 41.28
C LYS A 208 0.02 1.98 42.11
N THR A 209 -1.02 2.69 41.69
CA THR A 209 -1.62 3.78 42.46
C THR A 209 -2.02 3.18 43.80
N MET A 210 -1.32 3.57 44.88
CA MET A 210 -1.70 3.26 46.26
C MET A 210 -2.89 4.15 46.61
N VAL A 211 -4.08 3.76 46.16
CA VAL A 211 -5.35 4.29 46.66
C VAL A 211 -6.26 3.07 46.85
N GLU A 212 -5.88 2.22 47.81
CA GLU A 212 -6.73 1.17 48.38
C GLU A 212 -6.04 0.61 49.64
N GLN A 213 -5.72 1.48 50.60
CA GLN A 213 -5.25 1.04 51.92
C GLN A 213 -5.65 1.97 53.08
N ASP A 214 -6.71 2.76 52.93
CA ASP A 214 -7.24 3.62 54.00
C ASP A 214 -8.79 3.53 54.10
N GLU A 215 -9.38 2.32 54.05
CA GLU A 215 -10.81 2.11 54.38
C GLU A 215 -11.11 0.87 55.26
N GLU A 216 -10.09 0.17 55.79
CA GLU A 216 -10.29 -0.87 56.80
C GLU A 216 -9.32 -0.67 57.98
N GLU A 217 -9.64 0.29 58.85
CA GLU A 217 -9.34 0.23 60.29
C GLU A 217 -10.42 0.97 61.09
#